data_AF-M8DMK3-F1
#
_entry.id   AF-M8DMK3-F1
#
_cell.length_a   1.000
_cell.length_b   1.000
_cell.length_c   1.000
_cell.angle_alpha   90.00
_cell.angle_beta   90.00
_cell.angle_gamma   90.00
#
_symmetry.space_group_name_H-M   'P 1'
#
loop_
_entity.id
_entity.type
_entity.pdbx_description
1 polymer ?
#
loop_
_entity_poly.entity_id
_entity_poly.type
_entity_poly.pdbx_seq_one_letter_code
_entity_poly.pdbx_strand_id
1 'polypeptide(L)'
;MASGKTPTLGLNVWSGSDRVSRPEINENFERLDALKAEDIALSSPQFTETNVKAALEGLKSSVSSGKNEIARAVTDKGVAASGSDTFTQLATKIGQIPSGTDTSDATATAADILAPKTAYIKGGKVTGTIQDRGVGGTVMPGRTDQTKAAGYYSSAITIKGDSNLLAANIVNGITLFGVLGTAPVPKKTATGSYTTTSYSSAVEVSGLTFRPKLIIVHKDGQYRNPMAVYAASSYIDGGGVNQRYYSGEGVYTGPPPFTLSDTGFTCVFDTSQRSALFYWAAFE
;
A
#
# COMPACT_ATOMS: atom_id res chain seq x y z
N MET A 1 -24.28 -37.83 -99.52
CA MET A 1 -23.39 -38.74 -98.72
C MET A 1 -23.26 -38.13 -97.34
N ALA A 2 -22.85 -38.86 -96.31
CA ALA A 2 -22.98 -38.44 -94.90
C ALA A 2 -22.51 -36.99 -94.64
N SER A 3 -23.47 -36.10 -94.32
CA SER A 3 -23.21 -34.77 -93.80
C SER A 3 -22.48 -34.90 -92.45
N GLY A 4 -21.36 -34.19 -92.26
CA GLY A 4 -20.68 -34.17 -90.97
C GLY A 4 -21.62 -33.70 -89.85
N LYS A 5 -21.37 -34.13 -88.60
CA LYS A 5 -22.12 -33.64 -87.44
C LYS A 5 -21.24 -32.68 -86.63
N THR A 6 -21.82 -31.67 -85.97
CA THR A 6 -21.03 -30.81 -85.07
C THR A 6 -20.55 -31.59 -83.85
N PRO A 7 -19.33 -31.32 -83.34
CA PRO A 7 -18.74 -32.13 -82.26
C PRO A 7 -19.45 -31.95 -80.91
N THR A 8 -20.02 -30.77 -80.64
CA THR A 8 -20.64 -30.47 -79.34
C THR A 8 -22.12 -30.86 -79.30
N LEU A 9 -22.87 -30.55 -80.35
CA LEU A 9 -24.33 -30.68 -80.36
C LEU A 9 -24.83 -31.74 -81.35
N GLY A 10 -23.93 -32.34 -82.12
CA GLY A 10 -24.28 -33.36 -83.12
C GLY A 10 -25.20 -32.86 -84.22
N LEU A 11 -25.20 -31.56 -84.54
CA LEU A 11 -26.07 -30.95 -85.55
C LEU A 11 -25.60 -31.34 -86.96
N ASN A 12 -26.53 -31.57 -87.87
CA ASN A 12 -26.27 -31.76 -89.30
C ASN A 12 -25.50 -30.55 -89.86
N VAL A 13 -24.34 -30.78 -90.49
CA VAL A 13 -23.52 -29.77 -91.15
C VAL A 13 -23.56 -29.98 -92.65
N TRP A 14 -23.95 -28.94 -93.39
CA TRP A 14 -24.01 -29.00 -94.85
C TRP A 14 -22.62 -29.27 -95.47
N SER A 15 -22.55 -30.25 -96.37
CA SER A 15 -21.31 -30.73 -97.01
C SER A 15 -20.86 -29.93 -98.24
N GLY A 16 -21.65 -28.94 -98.68
CA GLY A 16 -21.37 -28.11 -99.85
C GLY A 16 -21.89 -28.65 -101.18
N SER A 17 -22.20 -29.96 -101.28
CA SER A 17 -22.70 -30.61 -102.50
C SER A 17 -24.03 -31.35 -102.33
N ASP A 18 -24.50 -31.53 -101.08
CA ASP A 18 -25.80 -32.16 -100.80
C ASP A 18 -26.97 -31.15 -100.89
N ARG A 19 -28.17 -31.62 -101.27
CA ARG A 19 -29.42 -30.83 -101.21
C ARG A 19 -29.93 -30.82 -99.76
N VAL A 20 -30.25 -29.65 -99.21
CA VAL A 20 -30.73 -29.53 -97.83
C VAL A 20 -32.12 -30.19 -97.67
N SER A 21 -32.24 -31.17 -96.76
CA SER A 21 -33.50 -31.86 -96.47
C SER A 21 -34.31 -31.12 -95.39
N ARG A 22 -35.61 -30.90 -95.62
CA ARG A 22 -36.52 -30.32 -94.62
C ARG A 22 -36.50 -31.11 -93.29
N PRO A 23 -36.57 -32.46 -93.30
CA PRO A 23 -36.35 -33.27 -92.11
C PRO A 23 -35.05 -33.00 -91.35
N GLU A 24 -33.91 -32.85 -92.05
CA GLU A 24 -32.60 -32.62 -91.39
C GLU A 24 -32.51 -31.24 -90.74
N ILE A 25 -33.16 -30.24 -91.35
CA ILE A 25 -33.32 -28.90 -90.77
C ILE A 25 -34.18 -28.99 -89.49
N ASN A 26 -35.33 -29.66 -89.56
CA ASN A 26 -36.21 -29.81 -88.41
C ASN A 26 -35.52 -30.57 -87.27
N GLU A 27 -34.76 -31.63 -87.57
CA GLU A 27 -33.97 -32.37 -86.58
C GLU A 27 -32.96 -31.46 -85.87
N ASN A 28 -32.26 -30.59 -86.62
CA ASN A 28 -31.36 -29.61 -86.02
C ASN A 28 -32.11 -28.62 -85.12
N PHE A 29 -33.27 -28.14 -85.53
CA PHE A 29 -34.08 -27.23 -84.71
C PHE A 29 -34.62 -27.89 -83.45
N GLU A 30 -35.11 -29.12 -83.54
CA GLU A 30 -35.55 -29.89 -82.37
C GLU A 30 -34.41 -30.12 -81.38
N ARG A 31 -33.19 -30.42 -81.88
CA ARG A 31 -32.01 -30.60 -81.01
C ARG A 31 -31.52 -29.31 -80.38
N LEU A 32 -31.63 -28.18 -81.10
CA LEU A 32 -31.33 -26.86 -80.57
C LEU A 32 -32.35 -26.42 -79.52
N ASP A 33 -33.64 -26.73 -79.72
CA ASP A 33 -34.73 -26.42 -78.79
C ASP A 33 -34.63 -27.24 -77.49
N ALA A 34 -34.16 -28.48 -77.60
CA ALA A 34 -34.00 -29.39 -76.46
C ALA A 34 -32.77 -29.09 -75.56
N LEU A 35 -31.95 -28.10 -75.90
CA LEU A 35 -30.71 -27.81 -75.17
C LEU A 35 -30.96 -27.38 -73.72
N LYS A 36 -30.15 -27.91 -72.81
CA LYS A 36 -30.11 -27.54 -71.40
C LYS A 36 -28.74 -26.96 -71.05
N ALA A 37 -28.63 -26.39 -69.85
CA ALA A 37 -27.36 -25.85 -69.36
C ALA A 37 -26.23 -26.90 -69.25
N GLU A 38 -26.56 -28.18 -69.12
CA GLU A 38 -25.57 -29.28 -69.12
C GLU A 38 -24.99 -29.57 -70.51
N ASP A 39 -25.72 -29.22 -71.58
CA ASP A 39 -25.32 -29.45 -72.98
C ASP A 39 -24.48 -28.30 -73.55
N ILE A 40 -24.49 -27.14 -72.88
CA ILE A 40 -23.71 -25.97 -73.29
C ILE A 40 -22.31 -26.08 -72.69
N ALA A 41 -21.35 -26.46 -73.53
CA ALA A 41 -19.95 -26.56 -73.16
C ALA A 41 -19.36 -25.18 -72.78
N LEU A 42 -18.50 -25.17 -71.75
CA LEU A 42 -17.69 -24.03 -71.38
C LEU A 42 -16.25 -24.26 -71.86
N SER A 43 -15.75 -23.35 -72.68
CA SER A 43 -14.35 -23.35 -73.16
C SER A 43 -13.66 -22.08 -72.69
N SER A 44 -13.51 -21.94 -71.38
CA SER A 44 -12.83 -20.81 -70.73
C SER A 44 -11.80 -21.33 -69.73
N PRO A 45 -10.58 -20.77 -69.71
CA PRO A 45 -9.58 -21.13 -68.70
C PRO A 45 -9.94 -20.64 -67.29
N GLN A 46 -11.00 -19.86 -67.13
CA GLN A 46 -11.44 -19.33 -65.83
C GLN A 46 -12.34 -20.30 -65.06
N PHE A 47 -12.91 -21.30 -65.72
CA PHE A 47 -13.76 -22.32 -65.11
C PHE A 47 -13.03 -23.66 -65.15
N THR A 48 -13.15 -24.43 -64.07
CA THR A 48 -12.69 -25.81 -64.02
C THR A 48 -13.74 -26.77 -64.58
N GLU A 49 -15.00 -26.31 -64.59
CA GLU A 49 -16.19 -27.01 -65.00
C GLU A 49 -16.34 -26.98 -66.53
N THR A 50 -16.85 -28.09 -67.09
CA THR A 50 -16.89 -28.30 -68.54
C THR A 50 -18.18 -27.82 -69.21
N ASN A 51 -19.23 -27.53 -68.44
CA ASN A 51 -20.52 -27.04 -68.94
C ASN A 51 -21.18 -26.02 -67.99
N VAL A 52 -22.16 -25.29 -68.51
CA VAL A 52 -22.83 -24.18 -67.81
C VAL A 52 -23.52 -24.63 -66.52
N LYS A 53 -24.15 -25.82 -66.50
CA LYS A 53 -24.82 -26.34 -65.29
C LYS A 53 -23.83 -26.57 -64.14
N ALA A 54 -22.73 -27.28 -64.41
CA ALA A 54 -21.72 -27.58 -63.41
C ALA A 54 -21.10 -26.31 -62.82
N ALA A 55 -20.79 -25.31 -63.67
CA ALA A 55 -20.28 -24.02 -63.22
C ALA A 55 -21.29 -23.28 -62.31
N LEU A 56 -22.58 -23.31 -62.64
CA LEU A 56 -23.63 -22.69 -61.81
C LEU A 56 -23.80 -23.41 -60.46
N GLU A 57 -23.70 -24.73 -60.42
CA GLU A 57 -23.75 -25.53 -59.19
C GLU A 57 -22.51 -25.30 -58.32
N GLY A 58 -21.33 -25.21 -58.92
CA GLY A 58 -20.07 -24.85 -58.26
C GLY A 58 -20.15 -23.46 -57.64
N LEU A 59 -20.64 -22.46 -58.38
CA LEU A 59 -20.85 -21.10 -57.87
C LEU A 59 -21.82 -21.05 -56.69
N LYS A 60 -22.95 -21.75 -56.77
CA LYS A 60 -23.92 -21.87 -55.65
C LYS A 60 -23.28 -22.49 -54.42
N SER A 61 -22.49 -23.54 -54.61
CA SER A 61 -21.79 -24.24 -53.53
C SER A 61 -20.74 -23.33 -52.88
N SER A 62 -19.93 -22.63 -53.68
CA SER A 62 -18.92 -21.67 -53.19
C SER A 62 -19.56 -20.53 -52.39
N VAL A 63 -20.66 -19.95 -52.89
CA VAL A 63 -21.43 -18.92 -52.17
C VAL A 63 -21.98 -19.47 -50.85
N SER A 64 -22.53 -20.68 -50.85
CA SER A 64 -23.06 -21.31 -49.63
C SER A 64 -21.96 -21.54 -48.60
N SER A 65 -20.82 -22.10 -49.01
CA SER A 65 -19.65 -22.31 -48.15
C SER A 65 -19.14 -20.99 -47.55
N GLY A 66 -18.97 -19.95 -48.37
CA GLY A 66 -18.53 -18.64 -47.89
C GLY A 66 -19.50 -18.01 -46.87
N LYS A 67 -20.81 -18.14 -47.08
CA LYS A 67 -21.81 -17.69 -46.10
C LYS A 67 -21.73 -18.47 -44.78
N ASN A 68 -21.52 -19.78 -44.84
CA ASN A 68 -21.33 -20.62 -43.64
C ASN A 68 -20.08 -20.21 -42.84
N GLU A 69 -18.97 -19.92 -43.52
CA GLU A 69 -17.73 -19.48 -42.86
C GLU A 69 -17.91 -18.14 -42.15
N ILE A 70 -18.52 -17.16 -42.84
CA ILE A 70 -18.82 -15.85 -42.26
C ILE A 70 -19.78 -16.00 -41.08
N ALA A 71 -20.86 -16.76 -41.24
CA ALA A 71 -21.83 -16.99 -40.17
C ALA A 71 -21.21 -17.61 -38.91
N ARG A 72 -20.30 -18.58 -39.09
CA ARG A 72 -19.55 -19.17 -37.97
C ARG A 72 -18.69 -18.12 -37.27
N ALA A 73 -17.91 -17.34 -38.02
CA ALA A 73 -17.07 -16.30 -37.44
C ALA A 73 -17.87 -15.24 -36.65
N VAL A 74 -19.05 -14.84 -37.15
CA VAL A 74 -19.95 -13.91 -36.47
C VAL A 74 -20.52 -14.54 -35.18
N THR A 75 -20.86 -15.82 -35.23
CA THR A 75 -21.35 -16.59 -34.07
C THR A 75 -20.28 -16.75 -33.00
N ASP A 76 -19.03 -17.02 -33.39
CA ASP A 76 -17.88 -17.10 -32.48
C ASP A 76 -17.60 -15.76 -31.78
N LYS A 77 -18.01 -14.64 -32.40
CA LYS A 77 -17.96 -13.29 -31.83
C LYS A 77 -19.21 -12.93 -31.00
N GLY A 78 -20.08 -13.89 -30.73
CA GLY A 78 -21.24 -13.74 -29.83
C GLY A 78 -22.53 -13.28 -30.48
N VAL A 79 -22.62 -13.23 -31.82
CA VAL A 79 -23.85 -12.86 -32.55
C VAL A 79 -24.37 -14.04 -33.35
N ALA A 80 -25.58 -14.53 -33.05
CA ALA A 80 -26.14 -15.71 -33.72
C ALA A 80 -26.35 -15.48 -35.24
N ALA A 81 -25.57 -16.19 -36.07
CA ALA A 81 -25.68 -16.17 -37.53
C ALA A 81 -25.79 -17.59 -38.12
N SER A 82 -26.33 -17.69 -39.32
CA SER A 82 -26.53 -18.95 -40.05
C SER A 82 -26.13 -18.80 -41.51
N GLY A 83 -25.62 -19.86 -42.15
CA GLY A 83 -25.36 -19.84 -43.59
C GLY A 83 -26.62 -19.70 -44.46
N SER A 84 -27.80 -19.91 -43.87
CA SER A 84 -29.08 -19.60 -44.51
C SER A 84 -29.38 -18.10 -44.55
N ASP A 85 -28.69 -17.26 -43.76
CA ASP A 85 -28.84 -15.82 -43.81
C ASP A 85 -28.50 -15.28 -45.21
N THR A 86 -29.17 -14.20 -45.61
CA THR A 86 -28.80 -13.42 -46.79
C THR A 86 -27.54 -12.61 -46.52
N PHE A 87 -26.85 -12.15 -47.56
CA PHE A 87 -25.68 -11.27 -47.41
C PHE A 87 -26.00 -10.00 -46.61
N THR A 88 -27.18 -9.42 -46.83
CA THR A 88 -27.64 -8.24 -46.07
C THR A 88 -27.82 -8.58 -44.59
N GLN A 89 -28.42 -9.72 -44.26
CA GLN A 89 -28.56 -10.16 -42.87
C GLN A 89 -27.20 -10.42 -42.21
N LEU A 90 -26.26 -11.09 -42.90
CA LEU A 90 -24.90 -11.29 -42.40
C LEU A 90 -24.19 -9.95 -42.18
N ALA A 91 -24.31 -9.00 -43.10
CA ALA A 91 -23.74 -7.66 -42.95
C ALA A 91 -24.32 -6.91 -41.74
N THR A 92 -25.65 -6.97 -41.54
CA THR A 92 -26.29 -6.41 -40.34
C THR A 92 -25.76 -7.07 -39.06
N LYS A 93 -25.63 -8.39 -39.04
CA LYS A 93 -25.12 -9.15 -37.88
C LYS A 93 -23.64 -8.88 -37.60
N ILE A 94 -22.81 -8.67 -38.64
CA ILE A 94 -21.43 -8.21 -38.47
C ILE A 94 -21.41 -6.85 -37.74
N GLY A 95 -22.33 -5.95 -38.07
CA GLY A 95 -22.48 -4.67 -37.36
C GLY A 95 -22.97 -4.80 -35.91
N GLN A 96 -23.52 -5.96 -35.52
CA GLN A 96 -23.95 -6.25 -34.14
C GLN A 96 -22.86 -6.90 -33.29
N ILE A 97 -21.70 -7.24 -33.89
CA ILE A 97 -20.58 -7.82 -33.14
C ILE A 97 -20.22 -6.85 -32.00
N PRO A 98 -20.22 -7.31 -30.73
CA PRO A 98 -19.87 -6.46 -29.61
C PRO A 98 -18.50 -5.81 -29.83
N SER A 99 -18.47 -4.48 -29.84
CA SER A 99 -17.26 -3.69 -29.90
C SER A 99 -16.99 -3.13 -28.51
N GLY A 100 -15.88 -3.55 -27.90
CA GLY A 100 -15.52 -3.17 -26.55
C GLY A 100 -14.39 -4.03 -26.00
N THR A 101 -13.76 -3.55 -24.93
CA THR A 101 -12.78 -4.34 -24.17
C THR A 101 -13.54 -5.36 -23.33
N ASP A 102 -13.17 -6.64 -23.44
CA ASP A 102 -13.67 -7.65 -22.51
C ASP A 102 -13.13 -7.32 -21.11
N THR A 103 -14.05 -7.10 -20.17
CA THR A 103 -13.76 -6.78 -18.77
C THR A 103 -14.30 -7.85 -17.83
N SER A 104 -14.68 -9.01 -18.36
CA SER A 104 -15.35 -10.08 -17.60
C SER A 104 -14.48 -10.69 -16.50
N ASP A 105 -13.16 -10.62 -16.65
CA ASP A 105 -12.12 -11.06 -15.72
C ASP A 105 -11.52 -9.92 -14.87
N ALA A 106 -11.95 -8.68 -15.06
CA ALA A 106 -11.48 -7.54 -14.27
C ALA A 106 -11.91 -7.66 -12.80
N THR A 107 -10.96 -7.51 -11.88
CA THR A 107 -11.18 -7.63 -10.42
C THR A 107 -11.16 -6.29 -9.67
N ALA A 108 -10.70 -5.22 -10.33
CA ALA A 108 -10.66 -3.89 -9.73
C ALA A 108 -12.07 -3.34 -9.46
N THR A 109 -12.21 -2.63 -8.35
CA THR A 109 -13.40 -1.89 -7.95
C THR A 109 -13.12 -0.39 -7.94
N ALA A 110 -14.14 0.43 -7.71
CA ALA A 110 -13.95 1.87 -7.50
C ALA A 110 -12.96 2.17 -6.34
N ALA A 111 -12.90 1.30 -5.33
CA ALA A 111 -12.00 1.44 -4.18
C ALA A 111 -10.52 1.21 -4.52
N ASP A 112 -10.22 0.69 -5.70
CA ASP A 112 -8.85 0.42 -6.17
C ASP A 112 -8.33 1.54 -7.10
N ILE A 113 -9.15 2.56 -7.38
CA ILE A 113 -8.87 3.59 -8.39
C ILE A 113 -8.82 4.97 -7.73
N LEU A 114 -7.84 5.79 -8.13
CA LEU A 114 -7.68 7.17 -7.67
C LEU A 114 -8.82 8.07 -8.17
N ALA A 115 -9.50 8.77 -7.27
CA ALA A 115 -10.48 9.79 -7.64
C ALA A 115 -9.79 11.02 -8.26
N PRO A 116 -10.35 11.68 -9.28
CA PRO A 116 -11.60 11.38 -9.99
C PRO A 116 -11.39 10.52 -11.25
N LYS A 117 -10.29 9.75 -11.35
CA LYS A 117 -10.00 8.93 -12.53
C LYS A 117 -11.08 7.87 -12.72
N THR A 118 -11.34 7.54 -13.99
CA THR A 118 -12.32 6.52 -14.36
C THR A 118 -11.64 5.34 -15.05
N ALA A 119 -12.17 4.14 -14.87
CA ALA A 119 -11.75 2.95 -15.60
C ALA A 119 -12.96 2.09 -15.98
N TYR A 120 -12.81 1.26 -17.00
CA TYR A 120 -13.76 0.19 -17.30
C TYR A 120 -13.38 -1.04 -16.47
N ILE A 121 -14.31 -1.48 -15.62
CA ILE A 121 -14.19 -2.70 -14.83
C ILE A 121 -15.32 -3.67 -15.23
N LYS A 122 -15.37 -4.83 -14.58
CA LYS A 122 -16.49 -5.75 -14.72
C LYS A 122 -17.80 -5.04 -14.38
N GLY A 123 -18.70 -4.92 -15.35
CA GLY A 123 -19.99 -4.23 -15.19
C GLY A 123 -20.01 -2.77 -15.68
N GLY A 124 -18.90 -2.23 -16.21
CA GLY A 124 -18.89 -0.97 -16.95
C GLY A 124 -17.88 0.06 -16.42
N LYS A 125 -18.07 1.32 -16.85
CA LYS A 125 -17.22 2.44 -16.44
C LYS A 125 -17.54 2.86 -15.01
N VAL A 126 -16.52 2.94 -14.16
CA VAL A 126 -16.63 3.45 -12.78
C VAL A 126 -15.67 4.60 -12.54
N THR A 127 -16.00 5.43 -11.54
CA THR A 127 -15.11 6.49 -11.04
C THR A 127 -14.45 6.00 -9.76
N GLY A 128 -13.14 6.20 -9.64
CA GLY A 128 -12.38 5.81 -8.45
C GLY A 128 -12.77 6.57 -7.19
N THR A 129 -12.54 5.95 -6.04
CA THR A 129 -12.85 6.52 -4.71
C THR A 129 -11.64 6.66 -3.81
N ILE A 130 -10.43 6.24 -4.22
CA ILE A 130 -9.21 6.52 -3.45
C ILE A 130 -9.01 8.03 -3.44
N GLN A 131 -9.02 8.62 -2.24
CA GLN A 131 -8.80 10.05 -2.08
C GLN A 131 -7.31 10.38 -2.23
N ASP A 132 -7.00 11.37 -3.06
CA ASP A 132 -5.68 11.98 -3.08
C ASP A 132 -5.48 12.84 -1.81
N ARG A 133 -4.44 12.52 -1.04
CA ARG A 133 -4.06 13.22 0.20
C ARG A 133 -2.95 14.24 -0.05
N GLY A 134 -2.55 14.45 -1.31
CA GLY A 134 -1.49 15.34 -1.72
C GLY A 134 -0.11 14.74 -1.49
N VAL A 135 0.88 15.61 -1.30
CA VAL A 135 2.24 15.17 -0.94
C VAL A 135 2.23 14.43 0.40
N GLY A 136 3.07 13.40 0.49
CA GLY A 136 3.45 12.83 1.77
C GLY A 136 4.15 13.87 2.65
N GLY A 137 4.64 13.42 3.80
CA GLY A 137 5.30 14.33 4.74
C GLY A 137 5.92 13.59 5.89
N THR A 138 6.41 14.35 6.86
CA THR A 138 6.96 13.78 8.09
C THR A 138 5.85 13.56 9.12
N VAL A 139 5.88 12.42 9.80
CA VAL A 139 5.16 12.18 11.05
C VAL A 139 6.16 12.36 12.19
N MET A 140 5.86 13.30 13.09
CA MET A 140 6.63 13.48 14.32
C MET A 140 6.01 12.60 15.41
N PRO A 141 6.74 11.63 15.99
CA PRO A 141 6.23 10.86 17.12
C PRO A 141 5.78 11.79 18.27
N GLY A 142 4.64 11.46 18.87
CA GLY A 142 4.09 12.18 20.01
C GLY A 142 3.81 11.23 21.18
N ARG A 143 3.28 11.78 22.27
CA ARG A 143 2.79 10.98 23.40
C ARG A 143 1.52 10.18 23.06
N THR A 144 0.84 10.55 21.98
CA THR A 144 -0.38 9.92 21.48
C THR A 144 -0.20 9.52 20.02
N ASP A 145 -0.99 8.54 19.58
CA ASP A 145 -0.95 8.02 18.22
C ASP A 145 -1.13 9.13 17.18
N GLN A 146 -0.27 9.10 16.16
CA GLN A 146 -0.33 10.01 15.03
C GLN A 146 -0.87 9.25 13.83
N THR A 147 -2.09 9.56 13.42
CA THR A 147 -2.75 8.88 12.30
C THR A 147 -2.74 9.76 11.05
N LYS A 148 -2.35 9.17 9.92
CA LYS A 148 -2.57 9.73 8.57
C LYS A 148 -3.78 9.04 7.96
N ALA A 149 -4.68 9.83 7.38
CA ALA A 149 -5.90 9.29 6.79
C ALA A 149 -5.58 8.36 5.62
N ALA A 150 -6.35 7.28 5.47
CA ALA A 150 -6.18 6.36 4.35
C ALA A 150 -6.40 7.09 3.00
N GLY A 151 -5.60 6.75 2.00
CA GLY A 151 -5.65 7.35 0.68
C GLY A 151 -4.31 7.26 -0.05
N TYR A 152 -4.22 7.95 -1.18
CA TYR A 152 -2.99 8.05 -1.96
C TYR A 152 -2.17 9.25 -1.50
N TYR A 153 -0.87 9.06 -1.29
CA TYR A 153 0.10 10.11 -1.05
C TYR A 153 1.11 10.13 -2.20
N SER A 154 1.34 11.29 -2.79
CA SER A 154 2.23 11.43 -3.96
C SER A 154 3.72 11.36 -3.63
N SER A 155 4.07 11.28 -2.35
CA SER A 155 5.41 11.02 -1.85
C SER A 155 5.38 10.21 -0.55
N ALA A 156 6.54 9.74 -0.09
CA ALA A 156 6.64 8.93 1.12
C ALA A 156 6.13 9.66 2.36
N ILE A 157 5.52 8.91 3.28
CA ILE A 157 5.32 9.33 4.66
C ILE A 157 6.54 8.87 5.45
N THR A 158 7.28 9.82 6.02
CA THR A 158 8.52 9.54 6.75
C THR A 158 8.31 9.70 8.24
N ILE A 159 8.58 8.65 9.02
CA ILE A 159 8.76 8.76 10.46
C ILE A 159 10.26 8.97 10.67
N LYS A 160 10.67 10.17 11.08
CA LYS A 160 12.09 10.46 11.26
C LYS A 160 12.64 9.71 12.47
N GLY A 161 13.76 9.03 12.28
CA GLY A 161 14.57 8.57 13.41
C GLY A 161 15.16 9.75 14.17
N ASP A 162 15.48 9.52 15.44
CA ASP A 162 16.18 10.48 16.29
C ASP A 162 17.53 9.87 16.68
N SER A 163 18.64 10.54 16.34
CA SER A 163 19.99 10.08 16.68
C SER A 163 20.23 10.03 18.18
N ASN A 164 19.41 10.72 18.98
CA ASN A 164 19.45 10.67 20.43
C ASN A 164 18.67 9.51 21.04
N LEU A 165 17.99 8.68 20.23
CA LEU A 165 17.36 7.43 20.69
C LEU A 165 18.42 6.35 20.94
N LEU A 166 19.28 6.63 21.93
CA LEU A 166 20.36 5.77 22.39
C LEU A 166 20.05 5.32 23.81
N ALA A 167 20.40 4.08 24.15
CA ALA A 167 20.25 3.56 25.50
C ALA A 167 20.87 4.50 26.55
N ALA A 168 22.02 5.09 26.26
CA ALA A 168 22.72 6.01 27.16
C ALA A 168 21.99 7.35 27.42
N ASN A 169 21.02 7.72 26.59
CA ASN A 169 20.20 8.92 26.78
C ASN A 169 18.86 8.64 27.47
N ILE A 170 18.53 7.36 27.70
CA ILE A 170 17.27 6.92 28.29
C ILE A 170 17.57 6.42 29.70
N VAL A 171 16.81 6.89 30.69
CA VAL A 171 16.99 6.50 32.10
C VAL A 171 16.88 4.98 32.24
N ASN A 172 17.80 4.39 33.02
CA ASN A 172 17.88 2.97 33.26
C ASN A 172 16.53 2.40 33.73
N GLY A 173 16.09 1.32 33.08
CA GLY A 173 14.79 0.68 33.34
C GLY A 173 13.60 1.28 32.58
N ILE A 174 13.77 2.39 31.85
CA ILE A 174 12.77 2.91 30.92
C ILE A 174 13.05 2.36 29.52
N THR A 175 12.01 1.85 28.85
CA THR A 175 12.06 1.47 27.43
C THR A 175 11.33 2.51 26.61
N LEU A 176 12.01 3.12 25.63
CA LEU A 176 11.40 4.01 24.64
C LEU A 176 11.60 3.41 23.24
N PHE A 177 10.51 3.19 22.52
CA PHE A 177 10.51 2.62 21.16
C PHE A 177 11.35 1.32 21.03
N GLY A 178 11.33 0.47 22.06
CA GLY A 178 12.08 -0.81 22.10
C GLY A 178 13.53 -0.69 22.57
N VAL A 179 14.05 0.52 22.80
CA VAL A 179 15.40 0.74 23.33
C VAL A 179 15.34 0.81 24.86
N LEU A 180 15.94 -0.17 25.54
CA LEU A 180 16.11 -0.16 27.00
C LEU A 180 17.19 0.85 27.40
N GLY A 181 16.85 1.75 28.32
CA GLY A 181 17.78 2.76 28.83
C GLY A 181 18.88 2.22 29.72
N THR A 182 20.02 2.90 29.69
CA THR A 182 21.21 2.65 30.52
C THR A 182 21.73 3.93 31.19
N ALA A 183 21.10 5.09 30.97
CA ALA A 183 21.50 6.32 31.64
C ALA A 183 21.28 6.20 33.16
N PRO A 184 22.18 6.75 34.00
CA PRO A 184 21.99 6.71 35.44
C PRO A 184 20.64 7.29 35.86
N VAL A 185 20.00 6.65 36.83
CA VAL A 185 18.80 7.22 37.47
C VAL A 185 19.22 8.51 38.18
N PRO A 186 18.58 9.66 37.91
CA PRO A 186 18.87 10.90 38.62
C PRO A 186 18.75 10.70 40.14
N LYS A 187 19.78 11.09 40.88
CA LYS A 187 19.78 11.04 42.35
C LYS A 187 18.80 12.04 42.91
N LYS A 188 18.03 11.64 43.93
CA LYS A 188 17.11 12.55 44.62
C LYS A 188 17.87 13.52 45.52
N THR A 189 17.37 14.74 45.59
CA THR A 189 17.88 15.79 46.49
C THR A 189 16.72 16.50 47.18
N ALA A 190 16.98 17.05 48.35
CA ALA A 190 16.04 17.89 49.08
C ALA A 190 16.81 19.00 49.81
N THR A 191 16.20 20.17 49.93
CA THR A 191 16.75 21.29 50.71
C THR A 191 15.67 21.90 51.58
N GLY A 192 16.08 22.62 52.61
CA GLY A 192 15.16 23.37 53.44
C GLY A 192 15.88 24.20 54.48
N SER A 193 15.10 24.77 55.38
CA SER A 193 15.59 25.54 56.51
C SER A 193 14.89 25.13 57.80
N TYR A 194 15.52 25.44 58.92
CA TYR A 194 15.02 25.15 60.26
C TYR A 194 15.42 26.28 61.21
N THR A 195 14.46 26.87 61.91
CA THR A 195 14.73 27.92 62.91
C THR A 195 14.65 27.32 64.30
N THR A 196 15.72 27.46 65.07
CA THR A 196 15.77 26.94 66.45
C THR A 196 14.95 27.80 67.40
N THR A 197 14.41 27.21 68.45
CA THR A 197 13.66 27.96 69.50
C THR A 197 14.42 28.01 70.83
N SER A 198 15.53 27.28 70.96
CA SER A 198 16.33 27.13 72.18
C SER A 198 17.85 27.16 71.91
N TYR A 199 18.65 27.30 72.97
CA TYR A 199 20.13 27.35 72.87
C TYR A 199 20.73 26.05 72.34
N SER A 200 20.22 24.90 72.79
CA SER A 200 20.44 23.61 72.14
C SER A 200 19.23 23.31 71.27
N SER A 201 19.45 23.04 69.98
CA SER A 201 18.36 22.69 69.08
C SER A 201 18.84 21.78 67.97
N ALA A 202 17.92 20.93 67.52
CA ALA A 202 18.16 19.96 66.50
C ALA A 202 17.49 20.39 65.19
N VAL A 203 18.24 20.36 64.10
CA VAL A 203 17.64 20.37 62.76
C VAL A 203 17.02 19.00 62.55
N GLU A 204 15.69 18.95 62.58
CA GLU A 204 14.89 17.75 62.39
C GLU A 204 14.23 17.78 61.01
N VAL A 205 14.62 16.84 60.16
CA VAL A 205 14.05 16.66 58.83
C VAL A 205 13.42 15.28 58.76
N SER A 206 12.17 15.23 58.30
CA SER A 206 11.42 14.00 58.08
C SER A 206 10.63 14.09 56.77
N GLY A 207 10.11 12.96 56.28
CA GLY A 207 9.30 12.90 55.06
C GLY A 207 10.08 12.95 53.73
N LEU A 208 11.40 12.77 53.76
CA LEU A 208 12.19 12.59 52.55
C LEU A 208 11.77 11.29 51.85
N THR A 209 11.67 11.34 50.52
CA THR A 209 11.33 10.17 49.67
C THR A 209 12.56 9.31 49.33
N PHE A 210 13.67 9.53 50.06
CA PHE A 210 14.94 8.83 49.94
C PHE A 210 15.67 8.87 51.29
N ARG A 211 16.49 7.85 51.54
CA ARG A 211 17.43 7.81 52.67
C ARG A 211 18.65 8.65 52.31
N PRO A 212 18.96 9.74 53.03
CA PRO A 212 20.11 10.58 52.70
C PRO A 212 21.43 9.85 52.89
N LYS A 213 22.34 10.02 51.92
CA LYS A 213 23.73 9.54 51.99
C LYS A 213 24.76 10.65 52.05
N LEU A 214 24.38 11.88 51.71
CA LEU A 214 25.13 13.09 51.98
C LEU A 214 24.17 14.12 52.57
N ILE A 215 24.54 14.73 53.68
CA ILE A 215 23.77 15.80 54.32
C ILE A 215 24.72 16.94 54.64
N ILE A 216 24.29 18.16 54.32
CA ILE A 216 24.99 19.39 54.67
C ILE A 216 24.01 20.22 55.48
N VAL A 217 24.41 20.67 56.65
CA VAL A 217 23.65 21.58 57.49
C VAL A 217 24.55 22.74 57.90
N HIS A 218 24.07 23.97 57.74
CA HIS A 218 24.83 25.14 58.14
C HIS A 218 23.93 26.22 58.74
N LYS A 219 24.45 26.95 59.73
CA LYS A 219 23.77 28.13 60.28
C LYS A 219 23.91 29.33 59.35
N ASP A 220 22.88 30.17 59.30
CA ASP A 220 22.87 31.46 58.60
C ASP A 220 23.80 32.50 59.26
N GLY A 221 24.45 33.35 58.46
CA GLY A 221 25.35 34.44 58.91
C GLY A 221 26.82 34.34 58.45
N GLN A 222 27.58 35.41 58.70
CA GLN A 222 28.98 35.54 58.26
C GLN A 222 29.95 35.27 59.41
N TYR A 223 30.92 34.36 59.19
CA TYR A 223 32.05 33.97 60.05
C TYR A 223 31.80 32.91 61.13
N ARG A 224 32.55 31.80 61.02
CA ARG A 224 32.69 30.74 62.04
C ARG A 224 31.36 30.10 62.49
N ASN A 225 30.36 30.07 61.62
CA ASN A 225 29.07 29.44 61.94
C ASN A 225 29.17 27.92 62.03
N PRO A 226 28.36 27.27 62.90
CA PRO A 226 28.32 25.83 62.99
C PRO A 226 27.87 25.22 61.66
N MET A 227 28.63 24.23 61.21
CA MET A 227 28.34 23.41 60.03
C MET A 227 28.47 21.94 60.40
N ALA A 228 27.53 21.12 59.93
CA ALA A 228 27.62 19.67 59.98
C ALA A 228 27.59 19.11 58.56
N VAL A 229 28.49 18.17 58.29
CA VAL A 229 28.49 17.38 57.06
C VAL A 229 28.46 15.91 57.43
N TYR A 230 27.52 15.17 56.87
CA TYR A 230 27.43 13.72 57.01
C TYR A 230 27.62 13.05 55.65
N ALA A 231 28.38 11.96 55.61
CA ALA A 231 28.40 11.04 54.49
C ALA A 231 28.33 9.57 54.94
N ALA A 232 27.49 8.79 54.26
CA ALA A 232 27.22 7.40 54.62
C ALA A 232 28.39 6.45 54.37
N SER A 233 29.16 6.66 53.30
CA SER A 233 30.17 5.69 52.84
C SER A 233 31.53 6.30 52.50
N SER A 234 31.73 7.59 52.76
CA SER A 234 32.98 8.29 52.48
C SER A 234 33.56 8.80 53.79
N TYR A 235 34.85 8.55 54.02
CA TYR A 235 35.57 9.23 55.09
C TYR A 235 35.60 10.72 54.77
N ILE A 236 35.05 11.53 55.69
CA ILE A 236 35.09 12.98 55.61
C ILE A 236 35.74 13.47 56.89
N ASP A 237 36.75 14.30 56.72
CA ASP A 237 37.50 14.95 57.78
C ASP A 237 37.62 16.44 57.48
N GLY A 238 37.68 17.24 58.53
CA GLY A 238 37.93 18.67 58.40
C GLY A 238 38.38 19.28 59.71
N GLY A 239 39.29 20.26 59.59
CA GLY A 239 40.01 20.85 60.73
C GLY A 239 39.39 22.12 61.32
N GLY A 240 38.14 22.45 60.99
CA GLY A 240 37.48 23.67 61.45
C GLY A 240 36.91 23.54 62.86
N VAL A 241 37.23 24.49 63.74
CA VAL A 241 36.75 24.50 65.15
C VAL A 241 35.22 24.50 65.32
N ASN A 242 34.47 24.94 64.31
CA ASN A 242 32.99 24.99 64.31
C ASN A 242 32.38 24.08 63.23
N GLN A 243 33.11 23.06 62.81
CA GLN A 243 32.68 22.12 61.79
C GLN A 243 32.62 20.72 62.39
N ARG A 244 31.56 20.00 62.07
CA ARG A 244 31.34 18.63 62.51
C ARG A 244 31.22 17.73 61.28
N TYR A 245 31.99 16.66 61.27
CA TYR A 245 32.05 15.72 60.17
C TYR A 245 31.68 14.34 60.69
N TYR A 246 30.74 13.69 60.01
CA TYR A 246 30.23 12.38 60.36
C TYR A 246 30.42 11.45 59.15
N SER A 247 31.08 10.32 59.35
CA SER A 247 31.41 9.39 58.26
C SER A 247 31.14 7.93 58.63
N GLY A 248 30.37 7.24 57.78
CA GLY A 248 29.90 5.88 58.02
C GLY A 248 28.42 5.82 58.38
N GLU A 249 27.81 4.64 58.25
CA GLU A 249 26.43 4.42 58.69
C GLU A 249 26.39 4.18 60.22
N GLY A 250 25.65 5.01 60.96
CA GLY A 250 25.51 4.84 62.41
C GLY A 250 24.83 5.99 63.14
N VAL A 251 24.66 5.83 64.46
CA VAL A 251 24.26 6.89 65.39
C VAL A 251 25.52 7.48 66.00
N TYR A 252 25.75 8.76 65.79
CA TYR A 252 26.89 9.46 66.38
C TYR A 252 26.44 10.07 67.70
N THR A 253 26.92 9.51 68.80
CA THR A 253 26.53 9.91 70.17
C THR A 253 27.46 10.97 70.77
N GLY A 254 28.59 11.26 70.12
CA GLY A 254 29.48 12.35 70.52
C GLY A 254 28.86 13.72 70.24
N PRO A 255 29.06 14.72 71.11
CA PRO A 255 28.42 16.02 70.94
C PRO A 255 28.97 16.80 69.72
N PRO A 256 28.12 17.30 68.81
CA PRO A 256 26.67 17.12 68.84
C PRO A 256 26.20 15.82 68.16
N PRO A 257 25.12 15.17 68.65
CA PRO A 257 24.65 13.93 68.08
C PRO A 257 24.05 14.10 66.67
N PHE A 258 24.26 13.08 65.84
CA PHE A 258 23.73 12.99 64.49
C PHE A 258 23.02 11.64 64.30
N THR A 259 21.77 11.68 63.86
CA THR A 259 20.95 10.47 63.67
C THR A 259 20.34 10.46 62.27
N LEU A 260 20.42 9.31 61.59
CA LEU A 260 19.76 9.08 60.31
C LEU A 260 18.54 8.20 60.45
N SER A 261 17.60 8.40 59.54
CA SER A 261 16.48 7.51 59.28
C SER A 261 16.30 7.31 57.78
N ASP A 262 15.43 6.38 57.39
CA ASP A 262 15.14 6.10 55.98
C ASP A 262 14.45 7.28 55.26
N THR A 263 13.89 8.23 56.01
CA THR A 263 13.09 9.34 55.47
C THR A 263 13.52 10.70 56.03
N GLY A 264 14.73 10.80 56.61
CA GLY A 264 15.09 12.01 57.33
C GLY A 264 16.38 11.91 58.14
N PHE A 265 16.66 12.98 58.90
CA PHE A 265 17.81 13.06 59.79
C PHE A 265 17.56 14.05 60.92
N THR A 266 18.34 13.90 61.98
CA THR A 266 18.42 14.85 63.09
C THR A 266 19.87 15.26 63.29
N CYS A 267 20.14 16.57 63.29
CA CYS A 267 21.46 17.12 63.55
C CYS A 267 21.39 18.16 64.65
N VAL A 268 22.01 17.88 65.80
CA VAL A 268 22.01 18.80 66.93
C VAL A 268 23.10 19.85 66.76
N PHE A 269 22.81 21.08 67.16
CA PHE A 269 23.82 22.12 67.33
C PHE A 269 23.69 22.74 68.71
N ASP A 270 24.84 22.99 69.33
CA ASP A 270 24.90 23.89 70.48
C ASP A 270 25.11 25.31 69.95
N THR A 271 24.14 26.19 70.20
CA THR A 271 24.15 27.56 69.72
C THR A 271 24.15 28.52 70.91
N SER A 272 25.02 29.52 70.87
CA SER A 272 25.07 30.58 71.87
C SER A 272 23.92 31.59 71.76
N GLN A 273 22.95 31.37 70.88
CA GLN A 273 21.88 32.33 70.52
C GLN A 273 20.53 31.63 70.44
N ARG A 274 19.47 32.24 71.00
CA ARG A 274 18.07 31.85 70.73
C ARG A 274 17.69 32.30 69.31
N SER A 275 16.88 31.51 68.59
CA SER A 275 16.36 31.84 67.26
C SER A 275 17.37 31.83 66.10
N ALA A 276 18.24 30.81 66.04
CA ALA A 276 19.17 30.64 64.94
C ALA A 276 18.52 29.96 63.72
N LEU A 277 18.74 30.49 62.53
CA LEU A 277 18.31 29.88 61.26
C LEU A 277 19.39 28.93 60.73
N PHE A 278 18.97 27.73 60.35
CA PHE A 278 19.80 26.73 59.69
C PHE A 278 19.24 26.44 58.31
N TYR A 279 20.14 26.16 57.37
CA TYR A 279 19.81 25.61 56.07
C TYR A 279 20.38 24.20 55.98
N TRP A 280 19.69 23.35 55.25
CA TRP A 280 20.11 21.99 55.02
C TRP A 280 19.90 21.55 53.57
N ALA A 281 20.76 20.63 53.13
CA ALA A 281 20.65 19.92 51.88
C ALA A 281 20.91 18.43 52.13
N ALA A 282 20.07 17.57 51.58
CA ALA A 282 20.16 16.11 51.65
C ALA A 282 20.19 15.52 50.23
N PHE A 283 21.04 14.51 50.03
CA PHE A 283 21.24 13.84 48.75
C PHE A 283 21.20 12.32 48.93
N GLU A 284 20.63 11.59 47.97
CA GLU A 284 20.53 10.11 47.92
C GLU A 284 21.85 9.39 47.58
#